data_AF-A0A7H9SIG0-F1
#
_entry.id   AF-A0A7H9SIG0-F1
#
_cell.length_a   1.000
_cell.length_b   1.000
_cell.length_c   1.000
_cell.angle_alpha   90.00
_cell.angle_beta   90.00
_cell.angle_gamma   90.00
#
_symmetry.space_group_name_H-M   'P 1'
#
loop_
_entity.id
_entity.type
_entity.pdbx_description
1 polymer ?
#
loop_
_entity_poly.entity_id
_entity_poly.type
_entity_poly.pdbx_seq_one_letter_code
_entity_poly.pdbx_strand_id
1 'polypeptide(L)'
;MSVTVINEMLGHTFKEVVKNENDELVFRGDYSRGAWGTVFTFFHFQEGCEKVWIEDIVGDLDDLKDEPLTEAEVVTEECDVGEGHQTWSFFKFGTSKGCVVVRWCGESEGFYSECVSLKRELTDVFDF
;
A
#
# COMPACT_ATOMS: atom_id res chain seq x y z
N MET A 1 -9.41 -15.15 -6.27
CA MET A 1 -8.62 -14.40 -7.27
C MET A 1 -9.46 -13.40 -8.06
N SER A 2 -9.77 -12.26 -7.45
CA SER A 2 -10.07 -11.02 -8.16
C SER A 2 -8.83 -10.12 -8.13
N VAL A 3 -8.58 -9.38 -9.21
CA VAL A 3 -7.50 -8.39 -9.28
C VAL A 3 -8.15 -7.02 -9.27
N THR A 4 -7.69 -6.14 -8.39
CA THR A 4 -8.14 -4.75 -8.32
C THR A 4 -7.00 -3.83 -8.71
N VAL A 5 -7.17 -3.09 -9.81
CA VAL A 5 -6.20 -2.09 -10.27
C VAL A 5 -6.42 -0.77 -9.54
N ILE A 6 -5.36 -0.21 -8.96
CA ILE A 6 -5.35 1.07 -8.25
C ILE A 6 -5.04 2.19 -9.25
N ASN A 7 -6.04 2.50 -10.08
CA ASN A 7 -5.89 3.45 -11.20
C ASN A 7 -5.38 4.84 -10.75
N GLU A 8 -5.65 5.25 -9.52
CA GLU A 8 -5.23 6.56 -9.00
C GLU A 8 -3.71 6.71 -8.82
N MET A 9 -2.95 5.60 -8.78
CA MET A 9 -1.49 5.65 -8.64
C MET A 9 -0.76 5.55 -9.97
N LEU A 10 -1.42 5.06 -11.03
CA LEU A 10 -0.79 4.86 -12.32
C LEU A 10 -0.35 6.20 -12.93
N GLY A 11 0.89 6.24 -13.43
CA GLY A 11 1.51 7.43 -14.00
C GLY A 11 2.06 8.44 -12.98
N HIS A 12 1.75 8.30 -11.68
CA HIS A 12 2.40 9.12 -10.66
C HIS A 12 3.87 8.73 -10.51
N THR A 13 4.71 9.74 -10.24
CA THR A 13 6.12 9.56 -9.90
C THR A 13 6.30 9.87 -8.42
N PHE A 14 7.01 8.99 -7.71
CA PHE A 14 7.25 9.13 -6.27
C PHE A 14 8.72 9.40 -5.99
N LYS A 15 9.00 10.31 -5.07
CA LYS A 15 10.37 10.61 -4.60
C LYS A 15 10.78 9.74 -3.44
N GLU A 16 9.81 9.26 -2.66
CA GLU A 16 10.06 8.40 -1.53
C GLU A 16 9.00 7.29 -1.48
N VAL A 17 9.48 6.07 -1.25
CA VAL A 17 8.65 4.89 -1.00
C VAL A 17 9.29 4.16 0.17
N VAL A 18 8.55 4.04 1.27
CA VAL A 18 9.07 3.49 2.53
C VAL A 18 8.02 2.68 3.27
N LYS A 19 8.47 1.62 3.95
CA LYS A 19 7.74 1.00 5.06
C LYS A 19 8.10 1.75 6.33
N ASN A 20 7.11 2.27 7.07
CA ASN A 20 7.35 2.99 8.32
C ASN A 20 7.25 2.07 9.56
N GLU A 21 7.45 2.64 10.74
CA GLU A 21 7.43 1.92 12.02
C GLU A 21 6.03 1.41 12.43
N ASN A 22 4.97 1.93 11.81
CA ASN A 22 3.57 1.54 12.06
C ASN A 22 3.09 0.44 11.09
N ASP A 23 4.00 -0.24 10.41
CA ASP A 23 3.70 -1.21 9.34
C ASP A 23 2.88 -0.61 8.18
N GLU A 24 3.01 0.70 7.93
CA GLU A 24 2.38 1.35 6.79
C GLU A 24 3.36 1.43 5.61
N LEU A 25 2.83 1.28 4.39
CA LEU A 25 3.58 1.52 3.16
C LEU A 25 3.21 2.90 2.61
N VAL A 26 4.19 3.80 2.54
CA VAL A 26 3.98 5.21 2.21
C VAL A 26 4.70 5.56 0.91
N PHE A 27 3.97 6.14 -0.03
CA PHE A 27 4.48 6.73 -1.26
C PHE A 27 4.33 8.24 -1.17
N ARG A 28 5.43 8.99 -1.35
CA ARG A 28 5.44 10.46 -1.35
C ARG A 28 5.93 10.98 -2.68
N GLY A 29 5.16 11.90 -3.26
CA GLY A 29 5.51 12.66 -4.47
C GLY A 29 6.58 13.70 -4.19
N ASP A 30 6.60 14.79 -4.97
CA ASP A 30 7.59 15.84 -4.78
C ASP A 30 7.47 16.57 -3.44
N TYR A 31 8.61 16.87 -2.82
CA TYR A 31 8.68 17.74 -1.64
C TYR A 31 8.94 19.18 -2.06
N SER A 32 8.00 20.07 -1.79
CA SER A 32 8.14 21.49 -2.11
C SER A 32 7.45 22.36 -1.07
N ARG A 33 7.98 23.56 -0.81
CA ARG A 33 7.41 24.53 0.14
C ARG A 33 7.14 23.96 1.55
N GLY A 34 7.91 22.97 1.98
CA GLY A 34 7.76 22.34 3.30
C GLY A 34 6.67 21.26 3.40
N ALA A 35 6.13 20.79 2.28
CA ALA A 35 5.11 19.75 2.24
C ALA A 35 5.33 18.78 1.07
N TRP A 36 4.81 17.57 1.22
CA TRP A 36 4.75 16.57 0.16
C TRP A 36 3.53 16.85 -0.74
N GLY A 37 3.73 16.81 -2.06
CA GLY A 37 2.67 17.15 -3.02
C GLY A 37 1.51 16.16 -3.01
N THR A 38 1.80 14.88 -3.27
CA THR A 38 0.83 13.77 -3.19
C THR A 38 1.38 12.69 -2.28
N VAL A 39 0.57 12.22 -1.34
CA VAL A 39 0.95 11.11 -0.46
C VAL A 39 -0.10 10.02 -0.57
N PHE A 40 0.35 8.78 -0.80
CA PHE A 40 -0.48 7.59 -0.67
C PHE A 40 0.03 6.76 0.50
N THR A 41 -0.87 6.37 1.39
CA THR A 41 -0.56 5.53 2.55
C THR A 41 -1.44 4.30 2.52
N PHE A 42 -0.80 3.13 2.49
CA PHE A 42 -1.44 1.84 2.72
C PHE A 42 -1.28 1.49 4.19
N PHE A 43 -2.40 1.28 4.88
CA PHE A 43 -2.44 1.07 6.31
C PHE A 43 -3.59 0.13 6.68
N HIS A 44 -3.52 -0.43 7.88
CA HIS A 44 -4.64 -1.13 8.48
C HIS A 44 -5.25 -0.30 9.60
N PHE A 45 -6.58 -0.22 9.63
CA PHE A 45 -7.31 0.39 10.73
C PHE A 45 -7.75 -0.71 11.69
N GLN A 46 -7.13 -0.74 12.87
CA GLN A 46 -7.44 -1.72 13.91
C GLN A 46 -8.84 -1.46 14.48
N GLU A 47 -9.76 -2.40 14.27
CA GLU A 47 -11.12 -2.46 14.78
C GLU A 47 -11.39 -3.71 15.62
N GLY A 48 -10.52 -4.03 16.58
CA GLY A 48 -10.78 -5.14 17.51
C GLY A 48 -9.54 -5.96 17.79
N CYS A 49 -9.70 -7.29 17.66
CA CYS A 49 -8.67 -8.28 17.98
C CYS A 49 -7.99 -8.87 16.74
N GLU A 50 -8.40 -8.46 15.54
CA GLU A 50 -7.74 -8.82 14.30
C GLU A 50 -6.29 -8.31 14.26
N LYS A 51 -5.49 -8.83 13.36
CA LYS A 51 -4.13 -8.32 13.14
C LYS A 51 -3.91 -8.28 11.66
N VAL A 52 -3.41 -7.15 11.15
CA VAL A 52 -2.97 -7.04 9.77
C VAL A 52 -1.62 -6.36 9.73
N TRP A 53 -0.65 -6.98 9.07
CA TRP A 53 0.74 -6.51 9.01
C TRP A 53 1.37 -6.79 7.66
N ILE A 54 2.43 -6.05 7.33
CA ILE A 54 3.29 -6.36 6.18
C ILE A 54 4.15 -7.57 6.52
N GLU A 55 3.83 -8.71 5.92
CA GLU A 55 4.52 -9.98 6.12
C GLU A 55 5.82 -10.03 5.32
N ASP A 56 5.82 -9.50 4.09
CA ASP A 56 6.99 -9.57 3.20
C ASP A 56 7.00 -8.45 2.14
N ILE A 57 8.19 -8.07 1.69
CA ILE A 57 8.43 -7.15 0.57
C ILE A 57 9.45 -7.82 -0.36
N VAL A 58 9.00 -8.22 -1.54
CA VAL A 58 9.84 -8.83 -2.58
C VAL A 58 10.16 -7.79 -3.64
N GLY A 59 11.45 -7.48 -3.83
CA GLY A 59 11.93 -6.41 -4.71
C GLY A 59 12.60 -5.30 -3.92
N ASP A 60 13.04 -4.24 -4.61
CA ASP A 60 13.65 -3.06 -3.99
C ASP A 60 12.68 -1.87 -4.05
N LEU A 61 12.36 -1.26 -2.90
CA LEU A 61 11.51 -0.06 -2.86
C LEU A 61 12.14 1.13 -3.61
N ASP A 62 13.46 1.14 -3.79
CA ASP A 62 14.15 2.16 -4.59
C ASP A 62 13.81 2.07 -6.08
N ASP A 63 13.40 0.91 -6.58
CA ASP A 63 12.95 0.75 -7.97
C ASP A 63 11.64 1.51 -8.23
N LEU A 64 10.87 1.80 -7.19
CA LEU A 64 9.60 2.54 -7.30
C LEU A 64 9.78 4.07 -7.30
N LYS A 65 11.02 4.55 -7.16
CA LYS A 65 11.33 5.99 -7.05
C LYS A 65 11.70 6.61 -8.40
N ASP A 66 11.40 7.89 -8.57
CA ASP A 66 11.80 8.76 -9.68
C ASP A 66 11.35 8.33 -11.09
N GLU A 67 10.53 7.29 -11.20
CA GLU A 67 9.94 6.83 -12.46
C GLU A 67 8.42 6.74 -12.32
N PRO A 68 7.65 6.94 -13.42
CA PRO A 68 6.22 6.77 -13.40
C PRO A 68 5.83 5.33 -13.07
N LEU A 69 4.85 5.18 -12.19
CA LEU A 69 4.30 3.88 -11.82
C LEU A 69 3.47 3.31 -12.99
N THR A 70 3.89 2.17 -13.54
CA THR A 70 3.23 1.49 -14.66
C THR A 70 2.32 0.35 -14.21
N GLU A 71 2.51 -0.14 -12.99
CA GLU A 71 1.71 -1.20 -12.39
C GLU A 71 1.34 -0.79 -10.95
N ALA A 72 0.06 -0.94 -10.61
CA ALA A 72 -0.49 -0.72 -9.29
C ALA A 72 -1.75 -1.58 -9.15
N GLU A 73 -1.62 -2.75 -8.55
CA GLU A 73 -2.74 -3.67 -8.38
C GLU A 73 -2.66 -4.42 -7.06
N VAL A 74 -3.79 -4.96 -6.61
CA VAL A 74 -3.86 -5.87 -5.47
C VAL A 74 -4.62 -7.13 -5.85
N VAL A 75 -4.11 -8.26 -5.38
CA VAL A 75 -4.79 -9.54 -5.40
C VAL A 75 -4.98 -10.00 -3.96
N THR A 76 -6.21 -10.34 -3.61
CA THR A 76 -6.54 -10.82 -2.26
C THR A 76 -6.98 -12.27 -2.32
N GLU A 77 -6.45 -13.07 -1.41
CA GLU A 77 -6.81 -14.46 -1.18
C GLU A 77 -7.17 -14.63 0.29
N GLU A 78 -8.14 -15.48 0.58
CA GLU A 78 -8.65 -15.70 1.93
C GLU A 78 -8.85 -17.20 2.20
N CYS A 79 -8.74 -17.60 3.46
CA CYS A 79 -8.88 -18.98 3.88
C CYS A 79 -9.42 -19.06 5.31
N ASP A 80 -10.41 -19.91 5.54
CA ASP A 80 -10.85 -20.27 6.89
C ASP A 80 -9.82 -21.20 7.56
N VAL A 81 -9.42 -20.85 8.78
CA VAL A 81 -8.42 -21.60 9.55
C VAL A 81 -9.00 -22.03 10.89
N GLY A 82 -9.59 -23.22 10.94
CA GLY A 82 -10.23 -23.73 12.14
C GLY A 82 -11.48 -22.91 12.49
N GLU A 83 -11.44 -22.17 13.60
CA GLU A 83 -12.48 -21.21 13.99
C GLU A 83 -12.12 -19.75 13.65
N GLY A 84 -10.99 -19.52 12.97
CA GLY A 84 -10.54 -18.20 12.53
C GLY A 84 -10.52 -18.04 11.02
N HIS A 85 -10.05 -16.88 10.58
CA HIS A 85 -9.95 -16.48 9.18
C HIS A 85 -8.58 -15.84 8.93
N GLN A 86 -8.02 -16.09 7.75
CA GLN A 86 -6.78 -15.47 7.31
C GLN A 86 -6.92 -14.90 5.90
N THR A 87 -6.34 -13.72 5.70
CA THR A 87 -6.33 -13.03 4.41
C THR A 87 -4.91 -12.68 4.00
N TRP A 88 -4.56 -12.89 2.74
CA TRP A 88 -3.33 -12.39 2.13
C TRP A 88 -3.67 -11.40 1.04
N SER A 89 -3.11 -10.20 1.12
CA SER A 89 -3.20 -9.19 0.06
C SER A 89 -1.83 -8.93 -0.54
N PHE A 90 -1.71 -9.16 -1.85
CA PHE A 90 -0.50 -9.00 -2.63
C PHE A 90 -0.60 -7.72 -3.46
N PHE A 91 0.00 -6.64 -2.97
CA PHE A 91 0.10 -5.40 -3.73
C PHE A 91 1.31 -5.46 -4.66
N LYS A 92 1.09 -5.25 -5.95
CA LYS A 92 2.15 -5.18 -6.94
C LYS A 92 2.29 -3.76 -7.45
N PHE A 93 3.52 -3.30 -7.45
CA PHE A 93 3.92 -1.99 -7.92
C PHE A 93 5.05 -2.17 -8.93
N GLY A 94 5.03 -1.41 -10.02
CA GLY A 94 6.04 -1.54 -11.05
C GLY A 94 6.38 -0.22 -11.72
N THR A 95 7.65 -0.07 -12.08
CA THR A 95 8.19 1.03 -12.90
C THR A 95 9.07 0.46 -14.01
N SER A 96 9.71 1.34 -14.77
CA SER A 96 10.77 0.97 -15.73
C SER A 96 12.02 0.37 -15.06
N LYS A 97 12.24 0.57 -13.75
CA LYS A 97 13.40 0.09 -12.99
C LYS A 97 13.21 -1.31 -12.45
N GLY A 98 11.99 -1.66 -12.05
CA GLY A 98 11.69 -2.95 -11.44
C GLY A 98 10.26 -3.05 -10.93
N CYS A 99 9.96 -4.20 -10.34
CA CYS A 99 8.66 -4.50 -9.72
C CYS A 99 8.86 -4.87 -8.25
N VAL A 100 7.95 -4.42 -7.40
CA VAL A 100 7.90 -4.77 -5.98
C VAL A 100 6.55 -5.41 -5.69
N VAL A 101 6.58 -6.50 -4.94
CA VAL A 101 5.38 -7.14 -4.39
C VAL A 101 5.41 -7.01 -2.87
N VAL A 102 4.39 -6.37 -2.31
CA VAL A 102 4.19 -6.22 -0.87
C VAL A 102 3.06 -7.14 -0.44
N ARG A 103 3.39 -8.10 0.42
CA ARG A 103 2.43 -9.05 0.98
C ARG A 103 2.00 -8.59 2.36
N TRP A 104 0.70 -8.39 2.50
CA TRP A 104 0.03 -8.17 3.76
C TRP A 104 -0.64 -9.46 4.20
N CYS A 105 -0.53 -9.77 5.49
CA CYS A 105 -1.21 -10.90 6.13
C CYS A 105 -2.17 -10.35 7.17
N GLY A 106 -3.40 -10.86 7.14
CA GLY A 106 -4.48 -10.55 8.07
C GLY A 106 -4.94 -11.82 8.79
N GLU A 107 -5.27 -11.71 10.07
CA GLU A 107 -5.82 -12.81 10.88
C GLU A 107 -6.92 -12.28 11.81
N SER A 108 -8.05 -12.97 11.86
CA SER A 108 -9.15 -12.67 12.79
C SER A 108 -9.93 -13.93 13.18
N GLU A 109 -10.90 -13.78 14.09
CA GLU A 109 -11.91 -14.81 14.41
C GLU A 109 -13.05 -14.88 13.36
N GLY A 110 -12.91 -14.21 12.21
CA GLY A 110 -13.90 -14.22 11.11
C GLY A 110 -15.00 -13.16 11.17
N PHE A 111 -14.96 -12.25 12.16
CA PHE A 111 -15.96 -11.18 12.33
C PHE A 111 -15.47 -9.78 11.97
N TYR A 112 -14.16 -9.61 11.74
CA TYR A 112 -13.51 -8.31 11.60
C TYR A 112 -12.87 -8.15 10.21
N SER A 113 -12.74 -6.91 9.75
CA SER A 113 -12.18 -6.62 8.44
C SER A 113 -10.65 -6.76 8.46
N GLU A 114 -10.12 -7.70 7.67
CA GLU A 114 -8.68 -7.89 7.45
C GLU A 114 -8.14 -7.07 6.26
N CYS A 115 -8.96 -6.12 5.77
CA CYS A 115 -8.61 -5.31 4.60
C CYS A 115 -7.51 -4.28 4.89
N VAL A 116 -6.67 -4.05 3.87
CA VAL A 116 -5.74 -2.93 3.81
C VAL A 116 -6.45 -1.72 3.20
N SER A 117 -6.41 -0.59 3.90
CA SER A 117 -6.98 0.68 3.45
C SER A 117 -5.94 1.53 2.72
N LEU A 118 -6.39 2.30 1.74
CA LEU A 118 -5.59 3.28 1.02
C LEU A 118 -6.10 4.70 1.32
N LYS A 119 -5.22 5.56 1.82
CA LYS A 119 -5.47 6.99 1.99
C LYS A 119 -4.65 7.77 0.99
N ARG A 120 -5.27 8.76 0.34
CA ARG A 120 -4.59 9.76 -0.51
C ARG A 120 -4.71 11.14 0.12
N GLU A 121 -3.59 11.84 0.24
CA GLU A 121 -3.53 13.23 0.71
C GLU A 121 -3.07 14.15 -0.43
N LEU A 122 -3.75 15.29 -0.57
CA LEU A 122 -3.41 16.36 -1.48
C LEU A 122 -3.06 17.59 -0.66
N THR A 123 -1.92 18.20 -0.94
CA THR A 123 -1.56 19.49 -0.34
C THR A 123 -2.08 20.61 -1.23
N ASP A 124 -2.98 21.45 -0.70
CA ASP A 124 -3.40 22.68 -1.38
C ASP A 124 -2.25 23.69 -1.42
N VAL A 125 -1.87 24.09 -2.63
CA VAL A 125 -0.94 25.20 -2.84
C VAL A 125 -1.76 26.48 -2.81
N PHE A 126 -1.81 27.16 -1.65
CA PHE A 126 -2.33 28.52 -1.61
C PHE A 126 -1.39 29.42 -2.43
N ASP A 127 -1.88 29.96 -3.55
CA ASP A 127 -1.27 31.10 -4.22
C ASP A 127 -1.68 32.38 -3.47
N PHE A 128 -0.70 33.11 -2.96
CA PHE A 128 -0.88 34.46 -2.40
C PHE A 128 -0.51 35.51 -3.46
#